data_AF-L7F0F4-F1
#
_entry.id   AF-L7F0F4-F1
#
_cell.length_a   1.000
_cell.length_b   1.000
_cell.length_c   1.000
_cell.angle_alpha   90.00
_cell.angle_beta   90.00
_cell.angle_gamma   90.00
#
_symmetry.space_group_name_H-M   'P 1'
#
loop_
_entity.id
_entity.type
_entity.pdbx_description
1 polymer ?
#
loop_
_entity_poly.entity_id
_entity_poly.type
_entity_poly.pdbx_seq_one_letter_code
_entity_poly.pdbx_strand_id
1 'polypeptide(L)'
;MCHQHAAAYLHACPLPGMSAIRGLEPVVNLARLRIRAGRADEGRQRLLDLYEAVEAGAAARFDGVAVPADLTTTDEDRHEVRAWLWRVLLADGTRTLTTEGRWAEAKAHIEAHHGVGKRMLDGRQAAILAALVAGDTASAAALLAATMPGDPWEQAVTACLTVLCRRAAGQPVDGHLADLVTTYSERKTELGMTVFDIRLGLTVLDAIGSAEAPGARRIVEELHRRTTDAEDGYAARENLAHPLFAALATDRQTQECRALVRACALRAGTVPDELRGQLTAALCASDTVIRESLARTFDPERTTPMSRA
;
A
#
# COMPACT_ATOMS: atom_id res chain seq x y z
N MET A 1 -12.99 5.60 -15.89
CA MET A 1 -11.90 4.62 -15.76
C MET A 1 -12.30 3.44 -14.88
N CYS A 2 -12.42 3.57 -13.56
CA CYS A 2 -12.75 2.42 -12.69
C CYS A 2 -14.05 1.71 -13.08
N HIS A 3 -15.13 2.46 -13.34
CA HIS A 3 -16.41 1.90 -13.78
C HIS A 3 -16.30 1.12 -15.08
N GLN A 4 -15.59 1.66 -16.08
CA GLN A 4 -15.39 1.01 -17.38
C GLN A 4 -14.59 -0.29 -17.23
N HIS A 5 -13.50 -0.26 -16.44
CA HIS A 5 -12.69 -1.46 -16.20
C HIS A 5 -13.47 -2.55 -15.47
N ALA A 6 -14.23 -2.20 -14.41
CA ALA A 6 -15.08 -3.18 -13.74
C ALA A 6 -16.13 -3.77 -14.71
N ALA A 7 -16.79 -2.93 -15.51
CA ALA A 7 -17.77 -3.38 -16.50
C ALA A 7 -17.16 -4.26 -17.62
N ALA A 8 -15.87 -4.10 -17.92
CA ALA A 8 -15.16 -4.94 -18.89
C ALA A 8 -15.04 -6.40 -18.41
N TYR A 9 -14.98 -6.63 -17.10
CA TYR A 9 -14.91 -7.97 -16.52
C TYR A 9 -16.29 -8.48 -16.07
N LEU A 10 -16.98 -7.73 -15.23
CA LEU A 10 -18.16 -8.20 -14.49
C LEU A 10 -19.38 -8.52 -15.39
N HIS A 11 -19.38 -8.06 -16.65
CA HIS A 11 -20.40 -8.45 -17.62
C HIS A 11 -20.36 -9.94 -18.02
N ALA A 12 -19.22 -10.60 -17.81
CA ALA A 12 -18.98 -11.98 -18.19
C ALA A 12 -18.95 -12.93 -16.98
N CYS A 13 -19.48 -12.49 -15.82
CA CYS A 13 -19.66 -13.37 -14.68
C CYS A 13 -20.57 -14.56 -15.03
N PRO A 14 -20.31 -15.75 -14.44
CA PRO A 14 -19.28 -16.04 -13.44
C PRO A 14 -17.84 -16.08 -13.99
N LEU A 15 -16.84 -15.67 -13.19
CA LEU A 15 -15.43 -15.56 -13.58
C LEU A 15 -14.50 -16.50 -12.79
N PRO A 16 -13.39 -16.98 -13.38
CA PRO A 16 -12.29 -17.58 -12.61
C PRO A 16 -11.71 -16.59 -11.60
N GLY A 17 -11.13 -17.08 -10.50
CA GLY A 17 -10.71 -16.28 -9.34
C GLY A 17 -9.88 -15.05 -9.71
N MET A 18 -8.80 -15.22 -10.47
CA MET A 18 -7.96 -14.10 -10.93
C MET A 18 -8.69 -13.09 -11.83
N SER A 19 -9.63 -13.52 -12.68
CA SER A 19 -10.43 -12.61 -13.51
C SER A 19 -11.45 -11.83 -12.67
N ALA A 20 -12.05 -12.49 -11.66
CA ALA A 20 -12.92 -11.82 -10.69
C ALA A 20 -12.13 -10.79 -9.86
N ILE A 21 -10.92 -11.11 -9.42
CA ILE A 21 -10.02 -10.15 -8.74
C ILE A 21 -9.77 -8.92 -9.64
N ARG A 22 -9.39 -9.12 -10.90
CA ARG A 22 -9.20 -8.01 -11.86
C ARG A 22 -10.46 -7.18 -12.06
N GLY A 23 -11.64 -7.81 -12.06
CA GLY A 23 -12.93 -7.11 -12.12
C GLY A 23 -13.26 -6.30 -10.85
N LEU A 24 -12.79 -6.74 -9.69
CA LEU A 24 -13.01 -6.07 -8.40
C LEU A 24 -11.92 -5.05 -8.02
N GLU A 25 -10.70 -5.14 -8.56
CA GLU A 25 -9.62 -4.17 -8.34
C GLU A 25 -10.09 -2.70 -8.57
N PRO A 26 -10.86 -2.38 -9.62
CA PRO A 26 -11.41 -1.04 -9.80
C PRO A 26 -12.43 -0.65 -8.72
N VAL A 27 -13.19 -1.59 -8.18
CA VAL A 27 -14.18 -1.35 -7.10
C VAL A 27 -13.45 -1.01 -5.80
N VAL A 28 -12.40 -1.76 -5.47
CA VAL A 28 -11.47 -1.42 -4.38
C VAL A 28 -10.85 -0.03 -4.61
N ASN A 29 -10.46 0.29 -5.85
CA ASN A 29 -9.90 1.60 -6.16
C ASN A 29 -10.91 2.75 -5.98
N LEU A 30 -12.21 2.53 -6.20
CA LEU A 30 -13.25 3.54 -5.90
C LEU A 30 -13.28 3.86 -4.40
N ALA A 31 -13.23 2.83 -3.54
CA ALA A 31 -13.11 3.04 -2.10
C ALA A 31 -11.81 3.79 -1.72
N ARG A 32 -10.68 3.43 -2.32
CA ARG A 32 -9.40 4.15 -2.14
C ARG A 32 -9.47 5.61 -2.58
N LEU A 33 -10.21 5.92 -3.64
CA LEU A 33 -10.44 7.30 -4.09
C LEU A 33 -11.28 8.09 -3.07
N ARG A 34 -12.29 7.47 -2.44
CA ARG A 34 -13.06 8.10 -1.34
C ARG A 34 -12.15 8.42 -0.15
N ILE A 35 -11.29 7.48 0.25
CA ILE A 35 -10.30 7.68 1.32
C ILE A 35 -9.39 8.86 1.00
N ARG A 36 -8.83 8.91 -0.22
CA ARG A 36 -7.97 10.03 -0.68
C ARG A 36 -8.70 11.37 -0.75
N ALA A 37 -10.03 11.36 -0.93
CA ALA A 37 -10.87 12.56 -0.94
C ALA A 37 -11.30 13.00 0.48
N GLY A 38 -10.72 12.44 1.53
CA GLY A 38 -11.04 12.77 2.93
C GLY A 38 -12.30 12.09 3.47
N ARG A 39 -12.85 11.10 2.75
CA ARG A 39 -14.01 10.29 3.18
C ARG A 39 -13.53 8.91 3.62
N ALA A 40 -12.62 8.91 4.58
CA ALA A 40 -11.90 7.75 5.09
C ALA A 40 -12.83 6.65 5.62
N ASP A 41 -13.67 6.98 6.61
CA ASP A 41 -14.61 6.01 7.21
C ASP A 41 -15.57 5.41 6.20
N GLU A 42 -16.12 6.24 5.29
CA GLU A 42 -16.99 5.75 4.25
C GLU A 42 -16.26 4.78 3.31
N GLY A 43 -15.06 5.14 2.86
CA GLY A 43 -14.26 4.26 2.01
C GLY A 43 -13.92 2.94 2.69
N ARG A 44 -13.58 2.97 3.99
CA ARG A 44 -13.36 1.74 4.78
C ARG A 44 -14.63 0.90 4.87
N GLN A 45 -15.77 1.51 5.17
CA GLN A 45 -17.04 0.79 5.23
C GLN A 45 -17.38 0.13 3.89
N ARG A 46 -17.13 0.80 2.76
CA ARG A 46 -17.33 0.20 1.44
C ARG A 46 -16.46 -1.03 1.19
N LEU A 47 -15.24 -1.08 1.72
CA LEU A 47 -14.39 -2.27 1.63
C LEU A 47 -14.93 -3.42 2.48
N LEU A 48 -15.46 -3.12 3.68
CA LEU A 48 -16.13 -4.09 4.54
C LEU A 48 -17.38 -4.66 3.86
N ASP A 49 -18.27 -3.78 3.38
CA ASP A 49 -19.49 -4.16 2.66
C ASP A 49 -19.18 -5.06 1.44
N LEU A 50 -18.11 -4.76 0.70
CA LEU A 50 -17.67 -5.58 -0.45
C LEU A 50 -17.17 -6.96 -0.02
N TYR A 51 -16.36 -7.01 1.03
CA TYR A 51 -15.87 -8.26 1.59
C TYR A 51 -17.02 -9.14 2.08
N GLU A 52 -17.97 -8.57 2.83
CA GLU A 52 -19.14 -9.27 3.35
C GLU A 52 -20.07 -9.76 2.23
N ALA A 53 -20.30 -8.94 1.20
CA ALA A 53 -21.12 -9.35 0.05
C ALA A 53 -20.52 -10.54 -0.71
N VAL A 54 -19.20 -10.52 -0.96
CA VAL A 54 -18.51 -11.64 -1.62
C VAL A 54 -18.48 -12.88 -0.71
N GLU A 55 -18.27 -12.71 0.59
CA GLU A 55 -18.32 -13.82 1.56
C GLU A 55 -19.70 -14.49 1.60
N ALA A 56 -20.77 -13.69 1.59
CA ALA A 56 -22.14 -14.17 1.60
C ALA A 56 -22.63 -14.70 0.23
N GLY A 57 -21.84 -14.53 -0.85
CA GLY A 57 -22.30 -14.82 -2.22
C GLY A 57 -23.50 -13.95 -2.62
N ALA A 58 -23.56 -12.71 -2.14
CA ALA A 58 -24.68 -11.80 -2.33
C ALA A 58 -24.36 -10.74 -3.40
N ALA A 59 -25.38 -10.39 -4.18
CA ALA A 59 -25.28 -9.28 -5.12
C ALA A 59 -25.21 -7.95 -4.35
N ALA A 60 -24.39 -7.02 -4.83
CA ALA A 60 -24.19 -5.72 -4.19
C ALA A 60 -23.92 -4.62 -5.21
N ARG A 61 -24.01 -3.35 -4.77
CA ARG A 61 -23.77 -2.19 -5.62
C ARG A 61 -22.82 -1.20 -4.94
N PHE A 62 -21.73 -0.88 -5.63
CA PHE A 62 -20.64 -0.04 -5.12
C PHE A 62 -20.37 1.13 -6.05
N ASP A 63 -20.70 2.35 -5.61
CA ASP A 63 -20.46 3.58 -6.36
C ASP A 63 -20.90 3.50 -7.84
N GLY A 64 -22.02 2.80 -8.12
CA GLY A 64 -22.58 2.61 -9.45
C GLY A 64 -22.16 1.33 -10.18
N VAL A 65 -21.19 0.57 -9.66
CA VAL A 65 -20.81 -0.76 -10.16
C VAL A 65 -21.68 -1.83 -9.51
N ALA A 66 -22.31 -2.68 -10.32
CA ALA A 66 -23.01 -3.87 -9.83
C ALA A 66 -22.03 -5.04 -9.69
N VAL A 67 -21.95 -5.63 -8.51
CA VAL A 67 -21.21 -6.85 -8.23
C VAL A 67 -22.24 -7.98 -8.14
N PRO A 68 -22.23 -8.94 -9.07
CA PRO A 68 -23.21 -10.02 -9.10
C PRO A 68 -22.98 -11.04 -7.96
N ALA A 69 -24.03 -11.75 -7.56
CA ALA A 69 -23.98 -12.81 -6.55
C ALA A 69 -23.15 -14.01 -7.03
N ASP A 70 -23.30 -14.36 -8.30
CA ASP A 70 -22.56 -15.37 -9.05
C ASP A 70 -21.26 -14.80 -9.62
N LEU A 71 -20.47 -14.11 -8.78
CA LEU A 71 -19.21 -13.49 -9.19
C LEU A 71 -18.22 -14.50 -9.79
N THR A 72 -18.12 -15.69 -9.18
CA THR A 72 -17.09 -16.68 -9.50
C THR A 72 -17.65 -18.01 -9.99
N THR A 73 -16.86 -18.73 -10.79
CA THR A 73 -17.23 -20.02 -11.37
C THR A 73 -17.31 -21.13 -10.32
N THR A 74 -16.38 -21.14 -9.36
CA THR A 74 -16.33 -22.16 -8.31
C THR A 74 -16.23 -21.55 -6.91
N ASP A 75 -16.36 -22.42 -5.90
CA ASP A 75 -16.13 -22.08 -4.49
C ASP A 75 -14.65 -21.81 -4.20
N GLU A 76 -13.74 -22.52 -4.88
CA GLU A 76 -12.30 -22.27 -4.80
C GLU A 76 -11.94 -20.88 -5.34
N ASP A 77 -12.51 -20.50 -6.49
CA ASP A 77 -12.36 -19.16 -7.05
C ASP A 77 -12.89 -18.10 -6.08
N ARG A 78 -14.04 -18.35 -5.44
CA ARG A 78 -14.60 -17.44 -4.42
C ARG A 78 -13.66 -17.32 -3.23
N HIS A 79 -13.07 -18.43 -2.78
CA HIS A 79 -12.10 -18.43 -1.69
C HIS A 79 -10.85 -17.60 -2.03
N GLU A 80 -10.36 -17.70 -3.27
CA GLU A 80 -9.22 -16.89 -3.75
C GLU A 80 -9.56 -15.39 -3.72
N VAL A 81 -10.71 -15.00 -4.29
CA VAL A 81 -11.19 -13.61 -4.28
C VAL A 81 -11.33 -13.09 -2.85
N ARG A 82 -11.90 -13.89 -1.96
CA ARG A 82 -12.05 -13.55 -0.54
C ARG A 82 -10.71 -13.35 0.14
N ALA A 83 -9.75 -14.24 -0.07
CA ALA A 83 -8.42 -14.14 0.53
C ALA A 83 -7.68 -12.88 0.03
N TRP A 84 -7.92 -12.47 -1.23
CA TRP A 84 -7.45 -11.19 -1.75
C TRP A 84 -8.15 -9.99 -1.10
N LEU A 85 -9.48 -9.97 -1.03
CA LEU A 85 -10.24 -8.88 -0.39
C LEU A 85 -9.90 -8.74 1.10
N TRP A 86 -9.68 -9.85 1.80
CA TRP A 86 -9.24 -9.84 3.19
C TRP A 86 -7.88 -9.13 3.35
N ARG A 87 -6.90 -9.38 2.46
CA ARG A 87 -5.63 -8.65 2.44
C ARG A 87 -5.81 -7.17 2.16
N VAL A 88 -6.70 -6.81 1.23
CA VAL A 88 -7.07 -5.41 0.95
C VAL A 88 -7.65 -4.74 2.19
N LEU A 89 -8.60 -5.40 2.87
CA LEU A 89 -9.26 -4.90 4.07
C LEU A 89 -8.27 -4.68 5.22
N LEU A 90 -7.35 -5.61 5.42
CA LEU A 90 -6.29 -5.45 6.41
C LEU A 90 -5.40 -4.26 6.08
N ALA A 91 -4.89 -4.17 4.86
CA ALA A 91 -3.96 -3.11 4.47
C ALA A 91 -4.64 -1.73 4.46
N ASP A 92 -5.69 -1.56 3.67
CA ASP A 92 -6.35 -0.26 3.46
C ASP A 92 -7.19 0.16 4.69
N GLY A 93 -7.85 -0.79 5.37
CA GLY A 93 -8.63 -0.49 6.57
C GLY A 93 -7.74 -0.02 7.71
N THR A 94 -6.62 -0.71 7.95
CA THR A 94 -5.61 -0.29 8.95
C THR A 94 -5.03 1.07 8.58
N ARG A 95 -4.55 1.22 7.34
CA ARG A 95 -3.93 2.47 6.88
C ARG A 95 -4.86 3.67 7.05
N THR A 96 -6.13 3.51 6.73
CA THR A 96 -7.13 4.58 6.85
C THR A 96 -7.25 5.05 8.31
N LEU A 97 -7.33 4.12 9.26
CA LEU A 97 -7.41 4.42 10.69
C LEU A 97 -6.12 5.05 11.23
N THR A 98 -4.96 4.50 10.87
CA THR A 98 -3.67 4.99 11.38
C THR A 98 -3.31 6.36 10.86
N THR A 99 -3.70 6.71 9.61
CA THR A 99 -3.49 8.06 9.06
C THR A 99 -4.28 9.15 9.78
N GLU A 100 -5.37 8.80 10.47
CA GLU A 100 -6.16 9.73 11.30
C GLU A 100 -5.73 9.71 12.78
N GLY A 101 -4.70 8.92 13.13
CA GLY A 101 -4.26 8.75 14.52
C GLY A 101 -5.17 7.86 15.36
N ARG A 102 -6.13 7.14 14.75
CA ARG A 102 -7.10 6.26 15.43
C ARG A 102 -6.50 4.88 15.71
N TRP A 103 -5.40 4.85 16.46
CA TRP A 103 -4.58 3.65 16.68
C TRP A 103 -5.31 2.53 17.43
N ALA A 104 -6.16 2.87 18.41
CA ALA A 104 -6.95 1.88 19.14
C ALA A 104 -7.95 1.16 18.22
N GLU A 105 -8.61 1.91 17.34
CA GLU A 105 -9.53 1.35 16.34
C GLU A 105 -8.78 0.55 15.28
N ALA A 106 -7.59 1.00 14.84
CA ALA A 106 -6.74 0.23 13.94
C ALA A 106 -6.37 -1.14 14.52
N LYS A 107 -6.01 -1.17 15.81
CA LYS A 107 -5.74 -2.43 16.53
C LYS A 107 -6.97 -3.32 16.57
N ALA A 108 -8.13 -2.78 16.96
CA ALA A 108 -9.39 -3.54 17.00
C ALA A 108 -9.77 -4.10 15.60
N HIS A 109 -9.59 -3.31 14.54
CA HIS A 109 -9.81 -3.73 13.15
C HIS A 109 -8.93 -4.93 12.78
N ILE A 110 -7.62 -4.84 13.03
CA ILE A 110 -6.70 -5.93 12.72
C ILE A 110 -7.01 -7.17 13.57
N GLU A 111 -7.34 -7.02 14.84
CA GLU A 111 -7.69 -8.13 15.73
C GLU A 111 -8.97 -8.85 15.28
N ALA A 112 -10.02 -8.09 14.93
CA ALA A 112 -11.28 -8.64 14.43
C ALA A 112 -11.10 -9.46 13.14
N HIS A 113 -10.09 -9.14 12.34
CA HIS A 113 -9.77 -9.84 11.09
C HIS A 113 -8.55 -10.76 11.22
N HIS A 114 -8.08 -11.06 12.43
CA HIS A 114 -6.91 -11.92 12.70
C HIS A 114 -5.63 -11.53 11.94
N GLY A 115 -5.42 -10.23 11.70
CA GLY A 115 -4.31 -9.71 10.90
C GLY A 115 -2.98 -9.56 11.65
N VAL A 116 -2.91 -9.86 12.95
CA VAL A 116 -1.65 -9.80 13.71
C VAL A 116 -0.84 -11.08 13.50
N GLY A 117 -0.06 -11.11 12.42
CA GLY A 117 0.87 -12.21 12.10
C GLY A 117 2.12 -12.23 12.99
N LYS A 118 3.05 -13.17 12.73
CA LYS A 118 4.37 -13.28 13.42
C LYS A 118 5.51 -12.51 12.74
N ARG A 119 5.34 -12.14 11.47
CA ARG A 119 6.26 -11.32 10.66
C ARG A 119 6.00 -9.83 10.87
N MET A 120 6.95 -8.97 10.52
CA MET A 120 6.81 -7.51 10.68
C MET A 120 6.03 -6.87 9.52
N LEU A 121 4.81 -7.38 9.31
CA LEU A 121 3.86 -6.82 8.34
C LEU A 121 2.94 -5.78 9.00
N ASP A 122 2.10 -5.12 8.20
CA ASP A 122 1.22 -4.01 8.60
C ASP A 122 0.47 -4.26 9.91
N GLY A 123 -0.13 -5.45 10.07
CA GLY A 123 -0.89 -5.79 11.27
C GLY A 123 -0.05 -5.81 12.55
N ARG A 124 1.18 -6.34 12.48
CA ARG A 124 2.10 -6.35 13.64
C ARG A 124 2.67 -4.95 13.92
N GLN A 125 3.01 -4.20 12.88
CA GLN A 125 3.48 -2.81 13.01
C GLN A 125 2.43 -1.92 13.68
N ALA A 126 1.17 -1.99 13.22
CA ALA A 126 0.07 -1.23 13.78
C ALA A 126 -0.26 -1.64 15.22
N ALA A 127 -0.18 -2.93 15.56
CA ALA A 127 -0.37 -3.39 16.93
C ALA A 127 0.71 -2.84 17.89
N ILE A 128 1.98 -2.84 17.46
CA ILE A 128 3.09 -2.26 18.24
C ILE A 128 2.87 -0.75 18.44
N LEU A 129 2.59 -0.01 17.37
CA LEU A 129 2.37 1.44 17.45
C LEU A 129 1.14 1.78 18.29
N ALA A 130 0.06 1.01 18.21
CA ALA A 130 -1.12 1.20 19.05
C ALA A 130 -0.80 0.99 20.54
N ALA A 131 0.00 -0.02 20.88
CA ALA A 131 0.47 -0.22 22.25
C ALA A 131 1.33 0.96 22.74
N LEU A 132 2.25 1.45 21.90
CA LEU A 132 3.08 2.62 22.24
C LEU A 132 2.26 3.89 22.44
N VAL A 133 1.26 4.15 21.59
CA VAL A 133 0.35 5.30 21.71
C VAL A 133 -0.50 5.21 22.98
N ALA A 134 -0.86 3.99 23.41
CA ALA A 134 -1.55 3.75 24.68
C ALA A 134 -0.63 3.80 25.91
N GLY A 135 0.68 4.01 25.73
CA GLY A 135 1.67 3.98 26.81
C GLY A 135 2.02 2.56 27.30
N ASP A 136 1.51 1.51 26.66
CA ASP A 136 1.79 0.11 26.98
C ASP A 136 3.09 -0.35 26.33
N THR A 137 4.20 0.14 26.87
CA THR A 137 5.55 -0.21 26.41
C THR A 137 5.89 -1.68 26.62
N ALA A 138 5.27 -2.35 27.59
CA ALA A 138 5.47 -3.76 27.87
C ALA A 138 4.89 -4.64 26.75
N SER A 139 3.64 -4.39 26.33
CA SER A 139 3.05 -5.11 25.20
C SER A 139 3.77 -4.83 23.88
N ALA A 140 4.18 -3.58 23.65
CA ALA A 140 4.98 -3.24 22.47
C ALA A 140 6.30 -4.02 22.43
N ALA A 141 7.02 -4.10 23.55
CA ALA A 141 8.26 -4.86 23.67
C ALA A 141 8.02 -6.38 23.50
N ALA A 142 6.94 -6.93 24.06
CA ALA A 142 6.59 -8.33 23.89
C ALA A 142 6.29 -8.69 22.42
N LEU A 143 5.56 -7.82 21.71
CA LEU A 143 5.30 -7.99 20.28
C LEU A 143 6.59 -7.92 19.46
N LEU A 144 7.51 -7.00 19.77
CA LEU A 144 8.81 -6.93 19.11
C LEU A 144 9.62 -8.21 19.36
N ALA A 145 9.75 -8.65 20.61
CA ALA A 145 10.49 -9.86 20.96
C ALA A 145 9.94 -11.13 20.32
N ALA A 146 8.62 -11.22 20.12
CA ALA A 146 7.97 -12.33 19.46
C ALA A 146 7.96 -12.23 17.92
N THR A 147 8.56 -11.20 17.34
CA THR A 147 8.63 -11.03 15.87
C THR A 147 9.65 -12.00 15.29
N MET A 148 9.23 -12.80 14.31
CA MET A 148 10.16 -13.65 13.57
C MET A 148 10.98 -12.82 12.58
N PRO A 149 12.26 -13.16 12.37
CA PRO A 149 13.07 -12.53 11.34
C PRO A 149 12.40 -12.54 9.98
N GLY A 150 12.59 -11.45 9.24
CA GLY A 150 12.04 -11.28 7.92
C GLY A 150 13.01 -10.70 6.92
N ASP A 151 12.45 -10.21 5.83
CA ASP A 151 13.18 -9.62 4.72
C ASP A 151 13.94 -8.37 5.19
N PRO A 152 14.96 -7.90 4.45
CA PRO A 152 15.78 -6.76 4.89
C PRO A 152 14.96 -5.50 5.22
N TRP A 153 13.86 -5.25 4.51
CA TRP A 153 12.97 -4.13 4.82
C TRP A 153 12.21 -4.32 6.15
N GLU A 154 11.80 -5.55 6.48
CA GLU A 154 11.16 -5.88 7.76
C GLU A 154 12.11 -5.67 8.93
N GLN A 155 13.39 -5.98 8.74
CA GLN A 155 14.43 -5.75 9.74
C GLN A 155 14.64 -4.26 10.02
N ALA A 156 14.68 -3.42 8.97
CA ALA A 156 14.78 -1.97 9.12
C ALA A 156 13.55 -1.39 9.85
N VAL A 157 12.34 -1.85 9.53
CA VAL A 157 11.11 -1.44 10.24
C VAL A 157 11.15 -1.91 11.71
N THR A 158 11.61 -3.14 11.96
CA THR A 158 11.75 -3.68 13.32
C THR A 158 12.75 -2.87 14.15
N ALA A 159 13.87 -2.45 13.55
CA ALA A 159 14.86 -1.58 14.19
C ALA A 159 14.27 -0.19 14.51
N CYS A 160 13.52 0.42 13.59
CA CYS A 160 12.78 1.66 13.85
C CYS A 160 11.85 1.53 15.06
N LEU A 161 10.99 0.50 15.05
CA LEU A 161 10.03 0.28 16.13
C LEU A 161 10.71 -0.05 17.46
N THR A 162 11.87 -0.70 17.44
CA THR A 162 12.69 -0.96 18.62
C THR A 162 13.20 0.34 19.24
N VAL A 163 13.72 1.27 18.43
CA VAL A 163 14.15 2.59 18.91
C VAL A 163 12.98 3.35 19.54
N LEU A 164 11.83 3.38 18.86
CA LEU A 164 10.62 4.05 19.37
C LEU A 164 10.12 3.43 20.69
N CYS A 165 10.10 2.11 20.77
CA CYS A 165 9.67 1.39 21.97
C CYS A 165 10.60 1.66 23.16
N ARG A 166 11.91 1.62 22.96
CA ARG A 166 12.90 1.92 24.01
C ARG A 166 12.80 3.37 24.48
N ARG A 167 12.66 4.31 23.55
CA ARG A 167 12.46 5.73 23.88
C ARG A 167 11.21 5.94 24.72
N ALA A 168 10.09 5.33 24.33
CA ALA A 168 8.83 5.41 25.08
C ALA A 168 8.98 4.80 26.50
N ALA A 169 9.83 3.79 26.67
CA ALA A 169 10.16 3.20 27.95
C ALA A 169 11.24 3.97 28.76
N GLY A 170 11.71 5.13 28.28
CA GLY A 170 12.78 5.90 28.93
C GLY A 170 14.15 5.21 28.91
N GLN A 171 14.37 4.26 28.00
CA GLN A 171 15.61 3.50 27.90
C GLN A 171 16.60 4.14 26.93
N PRO A 172 17.92 3.91 27.09
CA PRO A 172 18.94 4.37 26.14
C PRO A 172 18.69 3.84 24.72
N VAL A 173 18.90 4.70 23.72
CA VAL A 173 18.67 4.40 22.30
C VAL A 173 19.88 4.58 21.39
N ASP A 174 20.98 5.19 21.85
CA ASP A 174 22.08 5.61 20.97
C ASP A 174 22.70 4.47 20.16
N GLY A 175 22.93 3.31 20.78
CA GLY A 175 23.41 2.12 20.07
C GLY A 175 22.42 1.63 19.02
N HIS A 176 21.13 1.57 19.38
CA HIS A 176 20.08 1.16 18.44
C HIS A 176 19.83 2.17 17.31
N LEU A 177 20.08 3.46 17.55
CA LEU A 177 20.04 4.49 16.52
C LEU A 177 21.20 4.32 15.53
N ALA A 178 22.41 4.05 16.02
CA ALA A 178 23.56 3.77 15.15
C ALA A 178 23.33 2.50 14.29
N ASP A 179 22.79 1.44 14.89
CA ASP A 179 22.41 0.21 14.20
C ASP A 179 21.31 0.47 13.15
N LEU A 180 20.31 1.27 13.49
CA LEU A 180 19.22 1.64 12.58
C LEU A 180 19.75 2.42 11.37
N VAL A 181 20.61 3.41 11.59
CA VAL A 181 21.23 4.20 10.50
C VAL A 181 22.04 3.30 9.57
N THR A 182 22.78 2.34 10.14
CA THR A 182 23.57 1.36 9.38
C THR A 182 22.66 0.44 8.57
N THR A 183 21.66 -0.16 9.22
CA THR A 183 20.68 -1.07 8.61
C THR A 183 19.93 -0.40 7.46
N TYR A 184 19.53 0.86 7.62
CA TYR A 184 18.89 1.61 6.55
C TYR A 184 19.85 1.87 5.38
N SER A 185 21.07 2.33 5.68
CA SER A 185 22.05 2.74 4.66
C SER A 185 22.56 1.57 3.82
N GLU A 186 22.71 0.39 4.41
CA GLU A 186 23.21 -0.81 3.72
C GLU A 186 22.13 -1.52 2.88
N ARG A 187 20.86 -1.17 3.08
CA ARG A 187 19.75 -1.76 2.34
C ARG A 187 19.80 -1.36 0.88
N LYS A 188 19.80 -2.34 -0.02
CA LYS A 188 19.64 -2.13 -1.46
C LYS A 188 18.21 -1.71 -1.78
N THR A 189 18.05 -0.73 -2.66
CA THR A 189 16.74 -0.36 -3.19
C THR A 189 16.26 -1.40 -4.19
N GLU A 190 15.01 -1.84 -3.99
CA GLU A 190 14.32 -2.75 -4.89
C GLU A 190 13.47 -1.97 -5.90
N LEU A 191 13.39 -2.49 -7.13
CA LEU A 191 12.63 -1.84 -8.19
C LEU A 191 11.14 -1.80 -7.79
N GLY A 192 10.53 -0.62 -7.89
CA GLY A 192 9.13 -0.40 -7.47
C GLY A 192 8.94 -0.06 -5.98
N MET A 193 10.01 -0.05 -5.18
CA MET A 193 9.95 0.24 -3.75
C MET A 193 10.45 1.65 -3.38
N THR A 194 10.75 2.52 -4.34
CA THR A 194 11.33 3.85 -4.11
C THR A 194 10.57 4.67 -3.07
N VAL A 195 9.25 4.84 -3.24
CA VAL A 195 8.45 5.64 -2.28
C VAL A 195 8.43 5.00 -0.89
N PHE A 196 8.37 3.67 -0.82
CA PHE A 196 8.47 2.96 0.46
C PHE A 196 9.83 3.20 1.13
N ASP A 197 10.92 3.06 0.38
CA ASP A 197 12.30 3.25 0.86
C ASP A 197 12.55 4.66 1.38
N ILE A 198 11.98 5.65 0.70
CA ILE A 198 12.05 7.06 1.08
C ILE A 198 11.26 7.28 2.36
N ARG A 199 10.00 6.84 2.45
CA ARG A 199 9.21 6.95 3.68
C ARG A 199 9.87 6.26 4.86
N LEU A 200 10.46 5.09 4.65
CA LEU A 200 11.22 4.41 5.69
C LEU A 200 12.41 5.26 6.17
N GLY A 201 13.14 5.91 5.26
CA GLY A 201 14.25 6.80 5.64
C GLY A 201 13.79 8.07 6.33
N LEU A 202 12.64 8.62 5.94
CA LEU A 202 12.00 9.73 6.65
C LEU A 202 11.59 9.31 8.07
N THR A 203 11.03 8.10 8.24
CA THR A 203 10.77 7.52 9.56
C THR A 203 12.05 7.33 10.38
N VAL A 204 13.18 7.00 9.74
CA VAL A 204 14.49 6.96 10.43
C VAL A 204 14.91 8.36 10.89
N LEU A 205 14.70 9.41 10.09
CA LEU A 205 14.93 10.79 10.52
C LEU A 205 14.03 11.17 11.71
N ASP A 206 12.75 10.79 11.69
CA ASP A 206 11.84 10.99 12.82
C ASP A 206 12.34 10.25 14.07
N ALA A 207 12.85 9.04 13.90
CA ALA A 207 13.46 8.27 14.99
C ALA A 207 14.73 8.95 15.52
N ILE A 208 15.54 9.62 14.69
CA ILE A 208 16.71 10.39 15.11
C ILE A 208 16.28 11.67 15.87
N GLY A 209 15.30 12.41 15.34
CA GLY A 209 14.62 13.51 16.03
C GLY A 209 15.40 14.83 16.17
N SER A 210 16.67 14.90 15.76
CA SER A 210 17.49 16.12 15.84
C SER A 210 18.47 16.21 14.68
N ALA A 211 18.75 17.45 14.24
CA ALA A 211 19.70 17.74 13.17
C ALA A 211 21.17 17.57 13.60
N GLU A 212 21.43 17.70 14.91
CA GLU A 212 22.73 17.57 15.55
C GLU A 212 23.11 16.10 15.82
N ALA A 213 22.12 15.21 15.81
CA ALA A 213 22.32 13.81 16.14
C ALA A 213 23.21 13.08 15.10
N PRO A 214 24.12 12.19 15.54
CA PRO A 214 24.96 11.41 14.65
C PRO A 214 24.13 10.62 13.64
N GLY A 215 24.53 10.64 12.38
CA GLY A 215 23.86 9.89 11.29
C GLY A 215 22.73 10.64 10.59
N ALA A 216 22.19 11.75 11.13
CA ALA A 216 21.11 12.50 10.47
C ALA A 216 21.48 12.97 9.05
N ARG A 217 22.66 13.56 8.90
CA ARG A 217 23.19 13.99 7.58
C ARG A 217 23.36 12.82 6.61
N ARG A 218 23.88 11.69 7.09
CA ARG A 218 24.06 10.48 6.29
C ARG A 218 22.73 9.97 5.72
N ILE A 219 21.66 10.00 6.53
CA ILE A 219 20.33 9.61 6.07
C ILE A 219 19.78 10.59 5.03
N VAL A 220 20.00 11.90 5.20
CA VAL A 220 19.59 12.92 4.21
C VAL A 220 20.32 12.74 2.88
N GLU A 221 21.63 12.48 2.91
CA GLU A 221 22.42 12.18 1.71
C GLU A 221 21.89 10.92 1.00
N GLU A 222 21.57 9.88 1.76
CA GLU A 222 21.05 8.62 1.22
C GLU A 222 19.63 8.78 0.63
N LEU A 223 18.76 9.54 1.29
CA LEU A 223 17.43 9.88 0.79
C LEU A 223 17.49 10.67 -0.52
N HIS A 224 18.39 11.66 -0.59
CA HIS A 224 18.63 12.43 -1.81
C HIS A 224 19.14 11.53 -2.93
N ARG A 225 20.17 10.72 -2.67
CA ARG A 225 20.76 9.79 -3.65
C ARG A 225 19.72 8.82 -4.20
N ARG A 226 18.95 8.13 -3.35
CA ARG A 226 17.89 7.21 -3.78
C ARG A 226 16.83 7.89 -4.64
N THR A 227 16.49 9.13 -4.30
CA THR A 227 15.51 9.92 -5.05
C THR A 227 16.02 10.30 -6.43
N THR A 228 17.27 10.74 -6.55
CA THR A 228 17.87 11.12 -7.83
C THR A 228 18.14 9.92 -8.70
N ASP A 229 18.63 8.81 -8.13
CA ASP A 229 18.92 7.57 -8.88
C ASP A 229 17.65 6.96 -9.48
N ALA A 230 16.51 7.11 -8.81
CA ALA A 230 15.21 6.63 -9.28
C ALA A 230 14.45 7.63 -10.16
N GLU A 231 14.94 8.87 -10.30
CA GLU A 231 14.26 9.99 -10.97
C GLU A 231 12.80 10.19 -10.51
N ASP A 232 12.52 9.94 -9.22
CA ASP A 232 11.15 9.86 -8.70
C ASP A 232 10.68 11.19 -8.08
N GLY A 233 9.73 11.86 -8.74
CA GLY A 233 9.16 13.11 -8.27
C GLY A 233 8.33 12.99 -6.98
N TYR A 234 7.72 11.83 -6.70
CA TYR A 234 6.98 11.61 -5.45
C TYR A 234 7.94 11.49 -4.27
N ALA A 235 9.03 10.75 -4.43
CA ALA A 235 10.13 10.69 -3.48
C ALA A 235 10.71 12.08 -3.19
N ALA A 236 11.01 12.85 -4.24
CA ALA A 236 11.53 14.21 -4.11
C ALA A 236 10.57 15.13 -3.35
N ARG A 237 9.27 15.00 -3.60
CA ARG A 237 8.24 15.77 -2.89
C ARG A 237 8.18 15.42 -1.41
N GLU A 238 8.31 14.14 -1.05
CA GLU A 238 8.27 13.71 0.35
C GLU A 238 9.51 14.17 1.12
N ASN A 239 10.70 14.06 0.52
CA ASN A 239 11.92 14.62 1.09
C ASN A 239 11.81 16.12 1.36
N LEU A 240 11.36 16.89 0.38
CA LEU A 240 11.19 18.35 0.52
C LEU A 240 10.14 18.75 1.57
N ALA A 241 9.18 17.87 1.87
CA ALA A 241 8.16 18.13 2.88
C ALA A 241 8.62 17.79 4.30
N HIS A 242 9.73 17.06 4.46
CA HIS A 242 10.19 16.58 5.74
C HIS A 242 11.08 17.63 6.47
N PRO A 243 10.76 18.05 7.71
CA PRO A 243 11.48 19.12 8.40
C PRO A 243 12.98 18.89 8.54
N LEU A 244 13.41 17.69 8.96
CA LEU A 244 14.83 17.39 9.13
C LEU A 244 15.57 17.29 7.79
N PHE A 245 14.90 16.87 6.72
CA PHE A 245 15.52 16.85 5.40
C PHE A 245 15.72 18.30 4.93
N ALA A 246 14.70 19.14 5.05
CA ALA A 246 14.77 20.55 4.67
C ALA A 246 15.83 21.33 5.47
N ALA A 247 16.04 20.99 6.75
CA ALA A 247 17.03 21.63 7.60
C ALA A 247 18.49 21.22 7.29
N LEU A 248 18.71 20.00 6.81
CA LEU A 248 20.05 19.42 6.64
C LEU A 248 20.50 19.33 5.18
N ALA A 249 19.56 19.29 4.23
CA ALA A 249 19.86 19.22 2.82
C ALA A 249 20.58 20.50 2.37
N THR A 250 21.59 20.33 1.52
CA THR A 250 22.25 21.45 0.87
C THR A 250 21.31 22.15 -0.12
N ASP A 251 21.61 23.40 -0.47
CA ASP A 251 20.87 24.15 -1.50
C ASP A 251 20.81 23.40 -2.83
N ARG A 252 21.91 22.74 -3.19
CA ARG A 252 21.99 21.91 -4.41
C ARG A 252 21.01 20.74 -4.36
N GLN A 253 21.02 19.96 -3.28
CA GLN A 253 20.12 18.80 -3.10
C GLN A 253 18.66 19.25 -3.12
N THR A 254 18.35 20.35 -2.44
CA THR A 254 17.01 20.94 -2.43
C THR A 254 16.57 21.36 -3.85
N GLN A 255 17.45 22.00 -4.61
CA GLN A 255 17.14 22.45 -5.96
C GLN A 255 16.94 21.27 -6.94
N GLU A 256 17.74 20.22 -6.82
CA GLU A 256 17.59 18.98 -7.61
C GLU A 256 16.25 18.29 -7.33
N CYS A 257 15.88 18.12 -6.05
CA CYS A 257 14.57 17.57 -5.70
C CYS A 257 13.42 18.45 -6.24
N ARG A 258 13.54 19.79 -6.15
CA ARG A 258 12.53 20.70 -6.72
C ARG A 258 12.44 20.58 -8.25
N ALA A 259 13.56 20.36 -8.92
CA ALA A 259 13.59 20.15 -10.36
C ALA A 259 12.87 18.85 -10.74
N LEU A 260 13.10 17.75 -10.01
CA LEU A 260 12.39 16.47 -10.21
C LEU A 260 10.88 16.63 -10.02
N VAL A 261 10.43 17.29 -8.94
CA VAL A 261 9.00 17.53 -8.71
C VAL A 261 8.36 18.28 -9.88
N ARG A 262 9.05 19.28 -10.43
CA ARG A 262 8.58 20.04 -11.61
C ARG A 262 8.56 19.19 -12.88
N ALA A 263 9.63 18.42 -13.13
CA ALA A 263 9.74 17.56 -14.30
C ALA A 263 8.63 16.51 -14.35
N CYS A 264 8.24 15.94 -13.20
CA CYS A 264 7.12 15.00 -13.10
C CYS A 264 5.73 15.67 -13.13
N ALA A 265 5.64 16.98 -13.38
CA ALA A 265 4.40 17.76 -13.41
C ALA A 265 3.49 17.53 -12.19
N LEU A 266 4.07 17.19 -11.04
CA LEU A 266 3.29 16.96 -9.82
C LEU A 266 2.65 18.27 -9.38
N ARG A 267 1.34 18.24 -9.13
CA ARG A 267 0.47 19.40 -8.86
C ARG A 267 0.10 20.27 -10.07
N ALA A 268 0.34 19.80 -11.30
CA ALA A 268 -0.14 20.52 -12.50
C ALA A 268 -1.68 20.63 -12.56
N GLY A 269 -2.41 19.73 -11.91
CA GLY A 269 -3.87 19.81 -11.75
C GLY A 269 -4.70 19.50 -13.01
N THR A 270 -4.08 19.53 -14.19
CA THR A 270 -4.72 19.25 -15.47
C THR A 270 -3.91 18.28 -16.32
N VAL A 271 -4.58 17.36 -17.00
CA VAL A 271 -3.96 16.53 -18.06
C VAL A 271 -4.19 17.25 -19.40
N PRO A 272 -3.11 17.55 -20.16
CA PRO A 272 -3.21 18.10 -21.52
C PRO A 272 -4.18 17.30 -22.40
N ASP A 273 -4.95 17.99 -23.24
CA ASP A 273 -6.03 17.34 -24.01
C ASP A 273 -5.52 16.24 -24.94
N GLU A 274 -4.33 16.41 -25.52
CA GLU A 274 -3.62 15.40 -26.31
C GLU A 274 -3.44 14.09 -25.52
N LEU A 275 -2.87 14.18 -24.30
CA LEU A 275 -2.65 13.04 -23.42
C LEU A 275 -3.97 12.45 -22.91
N ARG A 276 -5.00 13.28 -22.72
CA ARG A 276 -6.34 12.81 -22.36
C ARG A 276 -6.97 11.99 -23.49
N GLY A 277 -6.80 12.42 -24.74
CA GLY A 277 -7.22 11.69 -25.93
C GLY A 277 -6.54 10.34 -26.03
N GLN A 278 -5.21 10.31 -25.88
CA GLN A 278 -4.41 9.08 -25.89
C GLN A 278 -4.83 8.11 -24.77
N LEU A 279 -5.03 8.61 -23.54
CA LEU A 279 -5.51 7.80 -22.43
C LEU A 279 -6.90 7.21 -22.71
N THR A 280 -7.81 8.00 -23.27
CA THR A 280 -9.16 7.54 -23.62
C THR A 280 -9.10 6.44 -24.68
N ALA A 281 -8.29 6.62 -25.72
CA ALA A 281 -8.11 5.61 -26.77
C ALA A 281 -7.52 4.30 -26.21
N ALA A 282 -6.51 4.39 -25.33
CA ALA A 282 -5.92 3.23 -24.67
C ALA A 282 -6.94 2.48 -23.79
N LEU A 283 -7.80 3.20 -23.08
CA LEU A 283 -8.88 2.60 -22.27
C LEU A 283 -9.91 1.87 -23.13
N CYS A 284 -10.31 2.46 -24.26
CA CYS A 284 -11.21 1.80 -25.22
C CYS A 284 -10.58 0.52 -25.78
N ALA A 285 -9.32 0.57 -26.24
CA ALA A 285 -8.62 -0.60 -26.73
C ALA A 285 -8.48 -1.70 -25.66
N SER A 286 -8.20 -1.33 -24.42
CA SER A 286 -8.10 -2.28 -23.30
C SER A 286 -9.45 -2.95 -23.01
N ASP A 287 -10.56 -2.19 -23.00
CA ASP A 287 -11.90 -2.74 -22.81
C ASP A 287 -12.24 -3.79 -23.88
N THR A 288 -11.97 -3.48 -25.15
CA THR A 288 -12.18 -4.42 -26.27
C THR A 288 -11.37 -5.70 -26.07
N VAL A 289 -10.07 -5.60 -25.78
CA VAL A 289 -9.19 -6.76 -25.59
C VAL A 289 -9.65 -7.63 -24.42
N ILE A 290 -10.05 -7.02 -23.30
CA ILE A 290 -10.56 -7.75 -22.12
C ILE A 290 -11.81 -8.53 -22.50
N ARG A 291 -12.80 -7.89 -23.14
CA ARG A 291 -14.05 -8.54 -23.53
C ARG A 291 -13.83 -9.69 -24.51
N GLU A 292 -12.99 -9.49 -25.52
CA GLU A 292 -12.64 -10.54 -26.48
C GLU A 292 -11.90 -11.72 -25.84
N SER A 293 -11.01 -11.45 -24.88
CA SER A 293 -10.28 -12.50 -24.16
C SER A 293 -11.22 -13.33 -23.29
N LEU A 294 -12.20 -12.68 -22.64
CA LEU A 294 -13.19 -13.39 -21.83
C LEU A 294 -14.09 -14.24 -22.73
N ALA A 295 -14.61 -13.69 -23.83
CA ALA A 295 -15.44 -14.44 -24.79
C ALA A 295 -14.75 -15.71 -25.32
N ARG A 296 -13.45 -15.63 -25.66
CA ARG A 296 -12.66 -16.78 -26.14
C ARG A 296 -12.45 -17.87 -25.09
N THR A 297 -12.52 -17.53 -23.81
CA THR A 297 -12.32 -18.49 -22.71
C THR A 297 -13.58 -19.33 -22.47
N PHE A 298 -14.74 -18.85 -22.92
CA PHE A 298 -16.05 -19.48 -22.73
C PHE A 298 -16.62 -20.18 -23.98
N ASP A 299 -15.82 -20.37 -25.05
CA ASP A 299 -16.27 -21.04 -26.27
C ASP A 299 -16.25 -22.58 -26.12
N PRO A 300 -17.42 -23.27 -26.06
CA PRO A 300 -17.49 -24.71 -25.83
C PRO A 300 -17.12 -25.56 -27.06
N GLU A 301 -17.02 -24.96 -28.26
CA GLU A 301 -16.87 -25.73 -29.51
C GLU A 301 -15.44 -26.20 -29.81
N ARG A 302 -14.46 -25.89 -28.95
CA ARG A 302 -13.04 -26.26 -29.15
C ARG A 302 -12.55 -27.51 -28.42
N THR A 303 -13.43 -28.26 -27.77
CA THR A 303 -13.14 -29.63 -27.30
C THR A 303 -13.70 -30.67 -28.26
N THR A 304 -13.04 -30.87 -29.41
CA THR A 304 -13.23 -32.09 -30.21
C THR A 304 -12.27 -33.15 -29.69
N PRO A 305 -12.71 -34.37 -29.31
CA PRO A 305 -11.80 -35.43 -28.93
C PRO A 305 -11.09 -35.93 -30.19
N MET A 306 -9.75 -35.92 -30.17
CA MET A 306 -8.95 -36.68 -31.13
C MET A 306 -9.32 -38.16 -31.00
N SER A 307 -10.08 -38.65 -31.99
CA SER A 307 -10.26 -40.09 -32.22
C SER A 307 -8.89 -40.72 -32.48
N ARG A 308 -8.53 -41.71 -31.68
CA ARG A 308 -7.40 -42.61 -31.93
C ARG A 308 -7.68 -43.44 -33.19
N ALA A 309 -6.69 -43.54 -34.05
CA ALA A 309 -6.48 -44.64 -34.99
C ALA A 309 -5.16 -45.33 -34.61
#